data_AF-M6QCY7-F1
#
_entry.id   AF-M6QCY7-F1
#
_cell.length_a   1.000
_cell.length_b   1.000
_cell.length_c   1.000
_cell.angle_alpha   90.00
_cell.angle_beta   90.00
_cell.angle_gamma   90.00
#
_symmetry.space_group_name_H-M   'P 1'
#
loop_
_entity.id
_entity.type
_entity.pdbx_description
1 polymer ?
#
loop_
_entity_poly.entity_id
_entity_poly.type
_entity_poly.pdbx_seq_one_letter_code
_entity_poly.pdbx_strand_id
1 'polypeptide(L)'
;MKGLKIENRDIVRVDGKPVVIEGLEYYSQRIRHSIRLSLAESVYEPLNGMDWNTIFSTKISRERILLEVRKVLQKDTETVSVDSIEIIEDSGNDRKLNIRFSALTIYGFVTEEV
;
A
#
# COMPACT_ATOMS: atom_id res chain seq x y z
N MET A 1 10.42 5.38 -11.07
CA MET A 1 10.06 4.36 -12.07
C MET A 1 8.80 4.76 -12.86
N LYS A 2 8.43 4.05 -13.93
CA LYS A 2 7.12 4.20 -14.63
C LYS A 2 6.33 2.89 -14.57
N GLY A 3 5.01 2.96 -14.66
CA GLY A 3 4.17 1.76 -14.77
C GLY A 3 2.78 2.05 -15.32
N LEU A 4 1.98 1.00 -15.48
CA LEU A 4 0.61 1.13 -15.97
C LEU A 4 -0.30 1.63 -14.86
N LYS A 5 -1.22 2.54 -15.21
CA LYS A 5 -2.28 2.97 -14.30
C LYS A 5 -3.27 1.83 -14.08
N ILE A 6 -3.54 1.51 -12.83
CA ILE A 6 -4.47 0.47 -12.41
C ILE A 6 -5.53 1.12 -11.52
N GLU A 7 -6.79 0.99 -11.91
CA GLU A 7 -7.94 1.43 -11.13
C GLU A 7 -8.99 0.31 -11.13
N ASN A 8 -9.65 0.09 -9.99
CA ASN A 8 -10.68 -0.96 -9.87
C ASN A 8 -10.22 -2.36 -10.31
N ARG A 9 -8.93 -2.68 -10.11
CA ARG A 9 -8.27 -3.94 -10.51
C ARG A 9 -8.06 -4.10 -12.02
N ASP A 10 -8.28 -3.06 -12.81
CA ASP A 10 -8.10 -3.07 -14.26
C ASP A 10 -7.08 -2.03 -14.74
N ILE A 11 -6.45 -2.31 -15.89
CA ILE A 11 -5.55 -1.36 -16.56
C ILE A 11 -6.39 -0.26 -17.20
N VAL A 12 -6.13 0.99 -16.81
CA VAL A 12 -6.80 2.16 -17.40
C VAL A 12 -6.32 2.35 -18.84
N ARG A 13 -7.28 2.55 -19.75
CA ARG A 13 -7.03 2.84 -21.17
C ARG A 13 -7.73 4.12 -21.61
N VAL A 14 -7.06 4.92 -22.41
CA VAL A 14 -7.61 6.10 -23.10
C VAL A 14 -7.36 5.92 -24.58
N ASP A 15 -8.41 6.07 -25.41
CA ASP A 15 -8.36 5.84 -26.87
C ASP A 15 -7.73 4.49 -27.26
N GLY A 16 -8.06 3.44 -26.49
CA GLY A 16 -7.56 2.08 -26.70
C GLY A 16 -6.10 1.85 -26.26
N LYS A 17 -5.40 2.87 -25.75
CA LYS A 17 -4.00 2.76 -25.30
C LYS A 17 -3.90 2.73 -23.78
N PRO A 18 -3.07 1.84 -23.18
CA PRO A 18 -2.81 1.86 -21.74
C PRO A 18 -2.23 3.19 -21.27
N VAL A 19 -2.72 3.68 -20.14
CA VAL A 19 -2.18 4.88 -19.49
C VAL A 19 -0.93 4.52 -18.70
N VAL A 20 0.16 5.25 -18.93
CA VAL A 20 1.42 5.12 -18.20
C VAL A 20 1.52 6.25 -17.20
N ILE A 21 1.77 5.92 -15.94
CA ILE A 21 1.97 6.85 -14.82
C ILE A 21 3.41 6.76 -14.32
N GLU A 22 3.90 7.84 -13.73
CA GLU A 22 5.28 7.94 -13.23
C GLU A 22 5.37 8.83 -11.99
N GLY A 23 6.56 8.86 -11.37
CA GLY A 23 6.83 9.71 -10.21
C GLY A 23 5.93 9.40 -9.03
N LEU A 24 5.36 10.45 -8.43
CA LEU A 24 4.52 10.38 -7.24
C LEU A 24 3.25 9.52 -7.45
N GLU A 25 2.63 9.61 -8.63
CA GLU A 25 1.41 8.86 -8.93
C GLU A 25 1.69 7.35 -8.98
N TYR A 26 2.78 6.96 -9.66
CA TYR A 26 3.19 5.57 -9.71
C TYR A 26 3.63 5.04 -8.35
N TYR A 27 4.41 5.83 -7.59
CA TYR A 27 4.78 5.49 -6.22
C TYR A 27 3.55 5.20 -5.36
N SER A 28 2.55 6.10 -5.40
CA SER A 28 1.32 5.99 -4.62
C SER A 28 0.53 4.74 -4.98
N GLN A 29 0.39 4.43 -6.28
CA GLN A 29 -0.23 3.18 -6.70
C GLN A 29 0.56 1.95 -6.21
N ARG A 30 1.88 1.96 -6.35
CA ARG A 30 2.75 0.84 -5.97
C ARG A 30 2.66 0.54 -4.49
N ILE A 31 2.80 1.54 -3.62
CA ILE A 31 2.75 1.35 -2.17
C ILE A 31 1.38 0.85 -1.72
N ARG A 32 0.28 1.41 -2.25
CA ARG A 32 -1.07 0.92 -1.94
C ARG A 32 -1.23 -0.55 -2.32
N HIS A 33 -0.70 -0.95 -3.47
CA HIS A 33 -0.70 -2.36 -3.86
C HIS A 33 0.18 -3.22 -2.94
N SER A 34 1.36 -2.75 -2.56
CA SER A 34 2.26 -3.49 -1.67
C SER A 34 1.66 -3.70 -0.28
N ILE A 35 0.92 -2.71 0.25
CA ILE A 35 0.19 -2.87 1.51
C ILE A 35 -0.94 -3.89 1.34
N ARG A 36 -1.71 -3.83 0.24
CA ARG A 36 -2.83 -4.76 0.00
C ARG A 36 -2.41 -6.19 -0.34
N LEU A 37 -1.19 -6.38 -0.86
CA LEU A 37 -0.68 -7.69 -1.26
C LEU A 37 -0.61 -8.62 -0.04
N SER A 38 -1.28 -9.76 -0.12
CA SER A 38 -1.23 -10.79 0.91
C SER A 38 0.05 -11.61 0.77
N LEU A 39 0.59 -12.07 1.90
CA LEU A 39 1.70 -13.02 1.90
C LEU A 39 1.36 -14.26 1.06
N ALA A 40 2.30 -14.70 0.22
CA ALA A 40 2.14 -15.80 -0.74
C ALA A 40 1.13 -15.58 -1.90
N GLU A 41 0.59 -14.37 -2.06
CA GLU A 41 -0.29 -14.04 -3.20
C GLU A 41 0.49 -13.97 -4.53
N SER A 42 1.73 -13.47 -4.49
CA SER A 42 2.60 -13.44 -5.66
C SER A 42 3.31 -14.77 -5.87
N VAL A 43 3.02 -15.46 -6.98
CA VAL A 43 3.65 -16.75 -7.35
C VAL A 43 5.17 -16.62 -7.48
N TYR A 44 5.65 -15.49 -8.03
CA TYR A 44 7.07 -15.26 -8.26
C TYR A 44 7.81 -14.71 -7.04
N GLU A 45 7.07 -14.12 -6.10
CA GLU A 45 7.61 -13.55 -4.88
C GLU A 45 6.76 -13.95 -3.66
N PRO A 46 6.73 -15.24 -3.28
CA PRO A 46 5.80 -15.74 -2.27
C PRO A 46 6.10 -15.21 -0.86
N LEU A 47 7.31 -14.72 -0.63
CA LEU A 47 7.73 -14.10 0.64
C LEU A 47 7.38 -12.60 0.72
N ASN A 48 6.81 -12.03 -0.35
CA ASN A 48 6.34 -10.64 -0.36
C ASN A 48 4.85 -10.58 0.03
N GLY A 49 4.48 -9.49 0.70
CA GLY A 49 3.12 -9.22 1.14
C GLY A 49 3.00 -9.15 2.66
N MET A 50 1.86 -8.66 3.12
CA MET A 50 1.50 -8.62 4.54
C MET A 50 0.72 -9.88 4.91
N ASP A 51 0.95 -10.39 6.12
CA ASP A 51 0.18 -11.53 6.64
C ASP A 51 -1.20 -11.09 7.14
N TRP A 52 -2.04 -10.67 6.20
CA TRP A 52 -3.40 -10.22 6.45
C TRP A 52 -4.26 -11.32 7.08
N ASN A 53 -4.00 -12.59 6.74
CA ASN A 53 -4.72 -13.73 7.32
C ASN A 53 -4.54 -13.79 8.83
N THR A 54 -3.29 -13.66 9.33
CA THR A 54 -3.05 -13.63 10.78
C THR A 54 -3.59 -12.34 11.41
N ILE A 55 -3.45 -11.20 10.74
CA ILE A 55 -3.97 -9.89 11.21
C ILE A 55 -5.48 -9.91 11.42
N PHE A 56 -6.25 -10.50 10.49
CA PHE A 56 -7.71 -10.55 10.60
C PHE A 56 -8.23 -11.74 11.43
N SER A 57 -7.50 -12.85 11.51
CA SER A 57 -7.95 -14.05 12.26
C SER A 57 -7.60 -14.00 13.75
N THR A 58 -6.50 -13.36 14.11
CA THR A 58 -6.07 -13.19 15.50
C THR A 58 -6.27 -11.74 15.91
N LYS A 59 -6.63 -11.48 17.17
CA LYS A 59 -6.69 -10.12 17.72
C LYS A 59 -5.28 -9.55 17.87
N ILE A 60 -4.60 -9.30 16.75
CA ILE A 60 -3.28 -8.67 16.73
C ILE A 60 -3.40 -7.25 17.27
N SER A 61 -2.40 -6.81 18.04
CA SER A 61 -2.37 -5.44 18.57
C SER A 61 -2.16 -4.43 17.45
N ARG A 62 -2.71 -3.22 17.63
CA ARG A 62 -2.62 -2.13 16.64
C ARG A 62 -1.16 -1.80 16.30
N GLU A 63 -0.28 -1.84 17.29
CA GLU A 63 1.15 -1.55 17.14
C GLU A 63 1.82 -2.51 16.17
N ARG A 64 1.41 -3.79 16.16
CA ARG A 64 1.98 -4.78 15.26
C ARG A 64 1.54 -4.53 13.81
N ILE A 65 0.29 -4.13 13.59
CA ILE A 65 -0.21 -3.74 12.26
C ILE A 65 0.60 -2.55 11.73
N LEU A 66 0.75 -1.50 12.53
CA LEU A 66 1.52 -0.31 12.19
C LEU A 66 2.99 -0.64 11.87
N LEU A 67 3.60 -1.58 12.61
CA LEU A 67 4.96 -2.05 12.36
C LEU A 67 5.09 -2.76 11.00
N GLU A 68 4.14 -3.62 10.64
CA GLU A 68 4.17 -4.29 9.34
C GLU A 68 3.99 -3.31 8.18
N VAL A 69 3.07 -2.34 8.29
CA VAL A 69 2.91 -1.27 7.29
C VAL A 69 4.20 -0.45 7.16
N ARG A 70 4.84 -0.11 8.29
CA ARG A 70 6.12 0.61 8.29
C ARG A 70 7.21 -0.14 7.53
N LYS A 71 7.31 -1.46 7.71
CA LYS A 71 8.27 -2.30 6.98
C LYS A 71 8.03 -2.25 5.48
N VAL A 72 6.76 -2.28 5.04
CA VAL A 72 6.41 -2.18 3.61
C VAL A 72 6.90 -0.85 3.04
N LEU A 73 6.62 0.26 3.72
CA LEU A 73 7.06 1.60 3.29
C LEU A 73 8.58 1.72 3.23
N GLN A 74 9.28 1.21 4.24
CA GLN A 74 10.75 1.28 4.34
C GLN A 74 11.48 0.32 3.40
N LYS A 75 10.82 -0.75 2.95
CA LYS A 75 11.39 -1.68 1.96
C LYS A 75 11.50 -1.03 0.57
N ASP A 76 10.67 -0.04 0.29
CA ASP A 76 10.67 0.66 -0.99
C ASP A 76 11.84 1.64 -1.09
N THR A 77 12.65 1.51 -2.13
CA THR A 77 13.87 2.32 -2.32
C THR A 77 13.60 3.77 -2.69
N GLU A 78 12.39 4.09 -3.14
CA GLU A 78 11.98 5.47 -3.47
C GLU A 78 11.40 6.20 -2.23
N THR A 79 11.21 5.50 -1.10
CA THR A 79 10.87 6.07 0.20
C THR A 79 12.11 6.60 0.91
N VAL A 80 12.13 7.90 1.22
CA VAL A 80 13.23 8.55 1.97
C VAL A 80 12.99 8.46 3.48
N SER A 81 11.77 8.78 3.93
CA SER A 81 11.38 8.68 5.34
C SER A 81 9.87 8.51 5.49
N VAL A 82 9.46 7.80 6.54
CA VAL A 82 8.06 7.65 6.92
C VAL A 82 7.75 8.65 8.03
N ASP A 83 6.81 9.56 7.77
CA ASP A 83 6.42 10.64 8.69
C ASP A 83 5.39 10.15 9.70
N SER A 84 4.26 9.61 9.22
CA SER A 84 3.18 9.10 10.08
C SER A 84 2.53 7.85 9.50
N ILE A 85 2.01 6.99 10.39
CA ILE A 85 1.15 5.85 10.05
C ILE A 85 0.08 5.76 11.14
N GLU A 86 -1.18 5.75 10.75
CA GLU A 86 -2.33 5.76 11.65
C GLU A 86 -3.38 4.77 11.15
N ILE A 87 -4.04 4.09 12.09
CA ILE A 87 -5.23 3.27 11.80
C ILE A 87 -6.45 4.14 12.10
N ILE A 88 -7.29 4.33 11.09
CA ILE A 88 -8.51 5.13 11.19
C ILE A 88 -9.67 4.18 11.47
N GLU A 89 -10.31 4.35 12.62
CA GLU A 89 -11.47 3.54 12.98
C GLU A 89 -12.74 4.16 12.41
N ASP A 90 -13.41 3.42 11.53
CA ASP A 90 -14.77 3.75 11.12
C ASP A 90 -15.73 3.19 12.18
N SER A 91 -16.33 4.10 12.96
CA SER A 91 -17.23 3.84 14.09
C SER A 91 -18.50 3.01 13.79
N GLY A 92 -18.65 2.43 12.59
CA GLY A 92 -19.86 1.72 12.16
C GLY A 92 -19.69 0.29 11.64
N ASN A 93 -18.48 -0.23 11.43
CA ASN A 93 -18.31 -1.59 10.92
C ASN A 93 -16.92 -2.20 11.21
N ASP A 94 -16.85 -3.11 12.19
CA ASP A 94 -15.63 -3.76 12.70
C ASP A 94 -14.84 -4.61 11.68
N ARG A 95 -15.26 -4.66 10.41
CA ARG A 95 -14.65 -5.50 9.37
C ARG A 95 -13.78 -4.75 8.37
N LYS A 96 -13.58 -3.44 8.56
CA LYS A 96 -12.69 -2.63 7.71
C LYS A 96 -11.54 -2.07 8.54
N LEU A 97 -10.33 -2.21 8.00
CA LEU A 97 -9.13 -1.61 8.54
C LEU A 97 -8.68 -0.54 7.54
N ASN A 98 -8.88 0.73 7.89
CA ASN A 98 -8.41 1.85 7.08
C ASN A 98 -7.06 2.32 7.63
N ILE A 99 -6.04 2.39 6.78
CA ILE A 99 -4.70 2.83 7.18
C ILE A 99 -4.37 4.11 6.43
N ARG A 100 -4.04 5.17 7.16
CA ARG A 100 -3.49 6.41 6.60
C ARG A 100 -2.01 6.47 6.89
N PHE A 101 -1.23 6.86 5.88
CA PHE A 101 0.20 7.07 6.05
C PHE A 101 0.67 8.32 5.33
N SER A 102 1.75 8.91 5.84
CA SER A 102 2.47 9.98 5.17
C SER A 102 3.95 9.64 5.08
N ALA A 103 4.55 9.90 3.92
CA ALA A 103 5.95 9.62 3.66
C ALA A 103 6.59 10.69 2.77
N LEU A 104 7.88 10.94 2.99
CA LEU A 104 8.72 11.68 2.08
C LEU A 104 9.35 10.70 1.10
N THR A 105 9.17 10.97 -0.19
CA THR A 105 9.73 10.17 -1.29
C THR A 105 10.73 11.00 -2.08
N ILE A 106 11.47 10.36 -2.98
CA ILE A 106 12.33 11.07 -3.94
C ILE A 106 11.53 11.97 -4.90
N TYR A 107 10.21 11.82 -4.97
CA TYR A 107 9.31 12.60 -5.82
C TYR A 107 8.55 13.69 -5.07
N GLY A 108 8.70 13.76 -3.74
CA GLY A 108 7.97 14.69 -2.88
C GLY A 108 7.22 13.98 -1.74
N PHE A 109 6.43 14.77 -1.01
CA PHE A 109 5.62 14.29 0.10
C PHE A 109 4.33 13.64 -0.43
N VAL A 110 3.95 12.52 0.19
CA VAL A 110 2.72 11.79 -0.16
C VAL A 110 1.94 11.45 1.10
N THR A 111 0.63 11.61 1.03
CA THR A 111 -0.33 11.15 2.04
C THR A 111 -1.38 10.30 1.34
N GLU A 112 -1.53 9.06 1.78
CA GLU A 112 -2.45 8.10 1.16
C GLU A 112 -3.24 7.34 2.23
N GLU A 113 -4.36 6.77 1.81
CA GLU A 113 -5.24 5.93 2.62
C GLU A 113 -5.49 4.62 1.88
N VAL A 114 -5.36 3.50 2.59
CA VAL A 114 -5.46 2.13 2.03
C VAL A 114 -6.61 1.36 2.63
#